data_AF-A0A6G3PUZ3-F1
#
_entry.id   AF-A0A6G3PUZ3-F1
#
_cell.length_a   1.000
_cell.length_b   1.000
_cell.length_c   1.000
_cell.angle_alpha   90.00
_cell.angle_beta   90.00
_cell.angle_gamma   90.00
#
_symmetry.space_group_name_H-M   'P 1'
#
loop_
_entity.id
_entity.type
_entity.pdbx_description
1 polymer ?
#
loop_
_entity_poly.entity_id
_entity_poly.type
_entity_poly.pdbx_seq_one_letter_code
_entity_poly.pdbx_strand_id
1 'polypeptide(L)'
;REGDRLRFVGAATRRIARGIDLDEIVLGLCRASVPTFSDAILVYLRDPLPVGDERPVSPFVLRLRRSDRLRVSDEEGAEAVGSETERLRPLILDPQADLMPAAELCEVRPDGALAEVLRGVRPVFGDSAAARAALPEL
;
A
#
# COMPACT_ATOMS: atom_id res chain seq x y z
N ARG A 1 10.24 -17.01 -12.93
CA ARG A 1 10.71 -15.77 -12.25
C ARG A 1 10.39 -14.52 -13.07
N GLU A 2 10.98 -14.29 -14.26
CA GLU A 2 10.66 -13.09 -15.05
C GLU A 2 9.23 -13.12 -15.65
N GLY A 3 8.80 -14.26 -16.19
CA GLY A 3 7.42 -14.42 -16.69
C GLY A 3 6.34 -14.21 -15.61
N ASP A 4 6.62 -14.60 -14.37
CA ASP A 4 5.69 -14.42 -13.24
C ASP A 4 5.59 -12.95 -12.82
N ARG A 5 6.72 -12.23 -12.84
CA ARG A 5 6.74 -10.77 -12.64
C ARG A 5 5.93 -10.05 -13.69
N LEU A 6 6.12 -10.38 -14.97
CA LEU A 6 5.39 -9.74 -16.07
C LEU A 6 3.88 -10.00 -15.97
N ARG A 7 3.50 -11.24 -15.62
CA ARG A 7 2.09 -11.59 -15.36
C ARG A 7 1.51 -10.82 -14.19
N PHE A 8 2.25 -10.73 -13.08
CA PHE A 8 1.83 -9.96 -11.90
C PHE A 8 1.62 -8.49 -12.27
N VAL A 9 2.59 -7.84 -12.90
CA VAL A 9 2.51 -6.43 -13.30
C VAL A 9 1.29 -6.22 -14.19
N GLY A 10 1.10 -7.05 -15.22
CA GLY A 10 -0.06 -6.95 -16.10
C GLY A 10 -1.41 -7.12 -15.37
N ALA A 11 -1.49 -8.03 -14.41
CA ALA A 11 -2.70 -8.24 -13.60
C ALA A 11 -2.96 -7.07 -12.63
N ALA A 12 -1.91 -6.57 -11.96
CA ALA A 12 -1.96 -5.45 -11.05
C ALA A 12 -2.38 -4.16 -11.77
N THR A 13 -1.73 -3.83 -12.90
CA THR A 13 -2.08 -2.66 -13.72
C THR A 13 -3.54 -2.69 -14.15
N ARG A 14 -4.04 -3.83 -14.65
CA ARG A 14 -5.46 -3.96 -15.03
C ARG A 14 -6.43 -3.83 -13.86
N ARG A 15 -6.03 -4.18 -12.64
CA ARG A 15 -6.89 -4.03 -11.46
C ARG A 15 -6.95 -2.56 -11.03
N ILE A 16 -5.81 -1.90 -10.98
CA ILE A 16 -5.69 -0.48 -10.57
C ILE A 16 -6.37 0.43 -11.61
N ALA A 17 -6.13 0.20 -12.90
CA ALA A 17 -6.65 1.04 -13.98
C ALA A 17 -8.19 0.96 -14.18
N ARG A 18 -8.89 0.08 -13.46
CA ARG A 18 -10.36 -0.01 -13.50
C ARG A 18 -11.05 0.89 -12.48
N GLY A 19 -10.32 1.38 -11.47
CA GLY A 19 -10.90 2.25 -10.45
C GLY A 19 -11.35 3.57 -11.05
N ILE A 20 -12.58 3.99 -10.74
CA ILE A 20 -13.19 5.22 -11.23
C ILE A 20 -12.80 6.39 -10.32
N ASP A 21 -12.75 6.15 -9.01
CA ASP A 21 -12.36 7.10 -8.00
C ASP A 21 -11.08 6.68 -7.28
N LEU A 22 -10.58 7.58 -6.43
CA LEU A 22 -9.35 7.37 -5.68
C LEU A 22 -9.43 6.14 -4.76
N ASP A 23 -10.55 5.92 -4.10
CA ASP A 23 -10.69 4.87 -3.11
C ASP A 23 -10.67 3.50 -3.78
N GLU A 24 -11.29 3.37 -4.96
CA GLU A 24 -11.21 2.18 -5.81
C GLU A 24 -9.78 1.93 -6.33
N ILE A 25 -9.07 2.98 -6.76
CA ILE A 25 -7.67 2.88 -7.21
C ILE A 25 -6.77 2.39 -6.07
N VAL A 26 -6.88 2.99 -4.89
CA VAL A 26 -6.10 2.60 -3.69
C VAL A 26 -6.48 1.19 -3.25
N LEU A 27 -7.76 0.82 -3.26
CA LEU A 27 -8.20 -0.56 -3.00
C LEU A 27 -7.59 -1.55 -3.98
N GLY A 28 -7.58 -1.21 -5.28
CA GLY A 28 -6.98 -2.01 -6.33
C GLY A 28 -5.48 -2.25 -6.11
N LEU A 29 -4.76 -1.21 -5.67
CA LEU A 29 -3.35 -1.27 -5.30
C LEU A 29 -3.11 -2.23 -4.13
N CYS A 30 -3.86 -2.10 -3.04
CA CYS A 30 -3.72 -2.96 -1.87
C CYS A 30 -4.03 -4.42 -2.19
N ARG A 31 -5.12 -4.68 -2.92
CA ARG A 31 -5.52 -6.04 -3.36
C ARG A 31 -4.50 -6.70 -4.28
N ALA A 32 -3.78 -5.92 -5.09
CA ALA A 32 -2.72 -6.45 -5.93
C ALA A 32 -1.43 -6.71 -5.13
N SER A 33 -1.06 -5.79 -4.24
CA SER A 33 0.28 -5.78 -3.63
C SER A 33 0.39 -6.67 -2.41
N VAL A 34 -0.55 -6.56 -1.46
CA VAL A 34 -0.44 -7.19 -0.14
C VAL A 34 -0.33 -8.71 -0.28
N PRO A 35 -1.28 -9.46 -0.88
CA PRO A 35 -1.20 -10.92 -0.91
C PRO A 35 0.07 -11.50 -1.57
N THR A 36 0.79 -10.70 -2.36
CA THR A 36 1.99 -11.12 -3.10
C THR A 36 3.29 -10.75 -2.37
N PHE A 37 3.33 -9.59 -1.69
CA PHE A 37 4.59 -9.01 -1.22
C PHE A 37 4.63 -8.63 0.25
N SER A 38 3.48 -8.51 0.92
CA SER A 38 3.44 -8.07 2.32
C SER A 38 2.25 -8.64 3.09
N ASP A 39 2.32 -8.61 4.41
CA ASP A 39 1.16 -8.89 5.26
C ASP A 39 0.36 -7.61 5.58
N ALA A 40 0.92 -6.44 5.28
CA ALA A 40 0.35 -5.13 5.58
C ALA A 40 0.75 -4.07 4.55
N ILE A 41 -0.05 -3.01 4.43
CA ILE A 41 0.29 -1.81 3.67
C ILE A 41 -0.35 -0.56 4.29
N LEU A 42 0.41 0.54 4.29
CA LEU A 42 -0.06 1.88 4.56
C LEU A 42 0.06 2.71 3.28
N VAL A 43 -1.00 3.44 2.92
CA VAL A 43 -1.01 4.30 1.72
C VAL A 43 -1.22 5.73 2.14
N TYR A 44 -0.16 6.54 2.05
CA TYR A 44 -0.20 7.98 2.24
C TYR A 44 -0.22 8.70 0.89
N LEU A 45 -1.12 9.65 0.72
CA LEU A 45 -1.17 10.50 -0.47
C LEU A 45 -1.09 11.97 -0.09
N ARG A 46 -0.62 12.81 -1.00
CA ARG A 46 -0.59 14.27 -0.79
C ARG A 46 -2.00 14.82 -0.53
N ASP A 47 -2.08 15.82 0.35
CA ASP A 47 -3.30 16.56 0.63
C ASP A 47 -3.02 18.08 0.56
N PRO A 48 -3.55 18.81 -0.45
CA PRO A 48 -4.41 18.31 -1.53
C PRO A 48 -3.64 17.41 -2.51
N LEU A 49 -4.38 16.58 -3.26
CA LEU A 49 -3.80 15.81 -4.35
C LEU A 49 -3.24 16.76 -5.43
N PRO A 50 -2.05 16.47 -5.98
CA PRO A 50 -1.51 17.24 -7.10
C PRO A 50 -2.42 17.14 -8.32
N VAL A 51 -2.50 18.21 -9.10
CA VAL A 51 -3.11 18.19 -10.44
C VAL A 51 -2.04 18.34 -11.51
N GLY A 52 -2.12 17.54 -12.58
CA GLY A 52 -1.15 17.56 -13.67
C GLY A 52 0.30 17.32 -13.20
N ASP A 53 1.23 18.12 -13.71
CA ASP A 53 2.67 18.03 -13.42
C ASP A 53 3.13 18.96 -12.29
N GLU A 54 2.20 19.41 -11.43
CA GLU A 54 2.52 20.29 -10.31
C GLU A 54 3.53 19.65 -9.35
N ARG A 55 4.69 20.31 -9.24
CA ARG A 55 5.67 19.98 -8.22
C ARG A 55 5.13 20.43 -6.86
N PRO A 56 5.23 19.59 -5.81
CA PRO A 56 4.82 20.00 -4.49
C PRO A 56 5.62 21.23 -4.05
N VAL A 57 4.92 22.28 -3.65
CA VAL A 57 5.52 23.38 -2.88
C VAL A 57 5.63 22.92 -1.44
N SER A 58 6.81 23.08 -0.84
CA SER A 58 7.05 22.72 0.55
C SER A 58 6.65 23.87 1.47
N PRO A 59 6.12 23.61 2.67
CA PRO A 59 5.73 22.30 3.21
C PRO A 59 4.44 21.78 2.57
N PHE A 60 4.27 20.45 2.52
CA PHE A 60 3.03 19.80 2.10
C PHE A 60 2.67 18.67 3.06
N VAL A 61 1.40 18.27 3.07
CA VAL A 61 0.87 17.24 3.97
C VAL A 61 0.66 15.93 3.21
N LEU A 62 0.97 14.83 3.87
CA LEU A 62 0.55 13.48 3.51
C LEU A 62 -0.62 13.07 4.38
N ARG A 63 -1.70 12.62 3.77
CA ARG A 63 -2.85 12.03 4.44
C ARG A 63 -2.85 10.51 4.25
N LEU A 64 -3.00 9.79 5.36
CA LEU A 64 -3.24 8.35 5.34
C LEU A 64 -4.59 8.10 4.65
N ARG A 65 -4.56 7.40 3.53
CA ARG A 65 -5.76 6.99 2.78
C ARG A 65 -6.19 5.58 3.11
N ARG A 66 -5.26 4.72 3.48
CA ARG A 66 -5.56 3.31 3.75
C ARG A 66 -4.54 2.63 4.64
N SER A 67 -5.05 1.76 5.50
CA SER A 67 -4.30 0.81 6.31
C SER A 67 -4.97 -0.55 6.10
N ASP A 68 -4.34 -1.46 5.36
CA ASP A 68 -4.88 -2.81 5.14
C ASP A 68 -3.89 -3.85 5.66
N ARG A 69 -4.40 -4.87 6.34
CA ARG A 69 -3.63 -6.03 6.77
C ARG A 69 -4.26 -7.32 6.26
N LEU A 70 -3.42 -8.25 5.82
CA LEU A 70 -3.81 -9.59 5.44
C LEU A 70 -4.19 -10.36 6.71
N ARG A 71 -5.42 -10.88 6.73
CA ARG A 71 -5.90 -11.79 7.77
C ARG A 71 -6.31 -13.11 7.14
N VAL A 72 -6.17 -14.16 7.94
CA VAL A 72 -6.74 -15.46 7.63
C VAL A 72 -8.22 -15.40 7.94
N SER A 73 -9.07 -15.73 6.96
CA SER A 73 -10.49 -15.91 7.22
C SER A 73 -10.71 -17.12 8.12
N ASP A 74 -11.45 -16.90 9.21
CA ASP A 74 -11.94 -17.98 10.08
C ASP A 74 -13.29 -18.54 9.59
N GLU A 75 -13.65 -18.31 8.32
CA GLU A 75 -14.88 -18.84 7.71
C GLU A 75 -14.75 -20.36 7.56
N GLU A 76 -15.16 -21.08 8.61
CA GLU A 76 -15.35 -22.53 8.63
C GLU A 76 -16.52 -22.90 7.72
N GLY A 77 -16.23 -23.62 6.63
CA GLY A 77 -17.18 -24.54 5.99
C GLY A 77 -18.39 -23.92 5.29
N ALA A 78 -18.21 -23.53 4.03
CA ALA A 78 -19.29 -23.59 3.04
C ALA A 78 -18.84 -24.48 1.87
N GLU A 79 -19.03 -25.79 2.05
CA GLU A 79 -19.22 -26.84 1.02
C GLU A 79 -18.66 -26.52 -0.38
N ALA A 80 -17.34 -26.56 -0.55
CA ALA A 80 -16.73 -26.73 -1.87
C ALA A 80 -16.45 -28.22 -2.10
N VAL A 81 -17.38 -28.87 -2.78
CA VAL A 81 -17.25 -30.25 -3.26
C VAL A 81 -16.01 -30.37 -4.15
N GLY A 82 -15.00 -31.11 -3.66
CA GLY A 82 -14.00 -31.84 -4.45
C GLY A 82 -12.90 -31.03 -5.12
N SER A 83 -11.69 -31.08 -4.57
CA SER A 83 -10.44 -31.46 -5.26
C SER A 83 -9.27 -31.32 -4.29
N GLU A 84 -8.26 -32.17 -4.45
CA GLU A 84 -7.08 -32.37 -3.60
C GLU A 84 -6.08 -31.18 -3.64
N THR A 85 -6.58 -29.95 -3.49
CA THR A 85 -5.75 -28.77 -3.25
C THR A 85 -5.83 -28.47 -1.76
N GLU A 86 -4.77 -28.80 -1.03
CA GLU A 86 -4.61 -28.50 0.40
C GLU A 86 -5.09 -27.08 0.73
N ARG A 87 -6.24 -26.98 1.40
CA ARG A 87 -6.62 -26.07 2.51
C ARG A 87 -5.88 -24.71 2.60
N LEU A 88 -5.69 -23.98 1.51
CA LEU A 88 -5.28 -22.58 1.58
C LEU A 88 -6.47 -21.79 2.09
N ARG A 89 -6.50 -21.50 3.40
CA ARG A 89 -7.50 -20.65 4.02
C ARG A 89 -7.57 -19.32 3.23
N PRO A 90 -8.77 -18.81 2.90
CA PRO A 90 -8.89 -17.54 2.20
C PRO A 90 -8.19 -16.45 3.00
N LEU A 91 -7.33 -15.66 2.35
CA LEU A 91 -6.74 -14.47 2.95
C LEU A 91 -7.63 -13.28 2.58
N ILE A 92 -8.13 -12.57 3.58
CA ILE A 92 -8.94 -11.36 3.41
C ILE A 92 -8.10 -10.16 3.83
N LEU A 93 -8.20 -9.08 3.06
CA LEU A 93 -7.71 -7.78 3.49
C LEU A 93 -8.70 -7.19 4.49
N ASP A 94 -8.21 -6.97 5.71
CA ASP A 94 -8.92 -6.25 6.75
C ASP A 94 -8.64 -4.75 6.60
N PRO A 95 -9.61 -3.97 6.09
CA PRO A 95 -9.47 -2.52 6.01
C PRO A 95 -9.58 -1.95 7.42
N GLN A 96 -8.67 -1.03 7.77
CA GLN A 96 -8.57 -0.44 9.12
C GLN A 96 -8.03 -1.40 10.19
N ALA A 97 -7.22 -2.38 9.81
CA ALA A 97 -6.35 -3.01 10.81
C ALA A 97 -5.51 -1.92 11.47
N ASP A 98 -5.52 -1.85 12.81
CA ASP A 98 -4.69 -0.96 13.62
C ASP A 98 -3.21 -1.32 13.45
N LEU A 99 -2.65 -0.94 12.31
CA LEU A 99 -1.25 -1.07 11.96
C LEU A 99 -0.50 0.09 12.63
N MET A 100 -0.19 -0.06 13.92
CA MET A 100 0.55 0.94 14.72
C MET A 100 -0.18 2.30 14.80
N PRO A 101 0.25 3.26 15.64
CA PRO A 101 -0.31 4.61 15.58
C PRO A 101 0.26 5.34 14.35
N ALA A 102 -0.13 4.90 13.14
CA ALA A 102 0.14 5.61 11.90
C ALA A 102 -0.60 6.96 11.94
N ALA A 103 0.10 8.08 11.75
CA ALA A 103 -0.56 9.38 11.81
C ALA A 103 -1.54 9.54 10.64
N GLU A 104 -2.74 10.06 10.90
CA GLU A 104 -3.71 10.34 9.82
C GLU A 104 -3.20 11.44 8.87
N LEU A 105 -2.47 12.41 9.43
CA LEU A 105 -1.85 13.52 8.71
C LEU A 105 -0.39 13.66 9.13
N CYS A 106 0.50 13.80 8.16
CA CYS A 106 1.94 13.96 8.32
C CYS A 106 2.40 15.20 7.54
N GLU A 107 2.96 16.19 8.23
CA GLU A 107 3.59 17.34 7.58
C GLU A 107 5.01 16.97 7.10
N VAL A 108 5.27 17.13 5.81
CA VAL A 108 6.59 16.90 5.22
C VAL A 108 7.41 18.18 5.32
N ARG A 109 8.32 18.20 6.29
CA ARG A 109 9.23 19.33 6.52
C ARG A 109 10.29 19.40 5.43
N PRO A 110 10.60 20.56 4.82
CA PRO A 110 11.52 20.67 3.68
C PRO A 110 12.90 20.04 3.90
N ASP A 111 13.43 20.18 5.12
CA ASP A 111 14.74 19.66 5.54
C ASP A 111 14.63 18.36 6.37
N GLY A 112 13.45 17.73 6.40
CA GLY A 112 13.18 16.48 7.11
C GLY A 112 13.70 15.25 6.36
N ALA A 113 13.89 14.15 7.08
CA ALA A 113 14.35 12.89 6.50
C ALA A 113 13.30 12.31 5.53
N LEU A 114 12.00 12.49 5.81
CA LEU A 114 10.94 12.07 4.91
C LEU A 114 10.97 12.84 3.59
N ALA A 115 11.21 14.15 3.63
CA ALA A 115 11.33 14.97 2.41
C ALA A 115 12.51 14.51 1.53
N GLU A 116 13.63 14.12 2.14
CA GLU A 116 14.78 13.58 1.41
C GLU A 116 14.46 12.26 0.72
N VAL A 117 13.81 11.33 1.43
CA VAL A 117 13.37 10.05 0.86
C VAL A 117 12.42 10.26 -0.31
N LEU A 118 11.42 11.13 -0.16
CA LEU A 118 10.41 11.40 -1.19
C LEU A 118 11.01 12.06 -2.44
N ARG A 119 12.07 12.88 -2.30
CA ARG A 119 12.79 13.48 -3.44
C ARG A 119 13.46 12.44 -4.34
N GLY A 120 13.87 11.29 -3.81
CA GLY A 120 14.60 10.27 -4.56
C GLY A 120 13.78 9.54 -5.63
N VAL A 121 12.45 9.49 -5.51
CA VAL A 121 11.53 8.73 -6.40
C VAL A 121 12.06 7.31 -6.67
N ARG A 122 12.53 6.64 -5.62
CA ARG A 122 13.02 5.26 -5.66
C ARG A 122 12.47 4.48 -4.46
N PRO A 123 12.21 3.18 -4.62
CA PRO A 123 11.90 2.32 -3.49
C PRO A 123 13.01 2.37 -2.45
N VAL A 124 12.63 2.46 -1.18
CA VAL A 124 13.56 2.43 -0.04
C VAL A 124 13.18 1.25 0.85
N PHE A 125 14.19 0.49 1.30
CA PHE A 125 13.99 -0.62 2.22
C PHE A 125 13.99 -0.12 3.68
N GLY A 126 13.13 -0.69 4.52
CA GLY A 126 12.92 -0.25 5.90
C GLY A 126 14.15 -0.38 6.80
N ASP A 127 15.10 -1.23 6.44
CA ASP A 127 16.37 -1.42 7.13
C ASP A 127 17.44 -0.38 6.73
N SER A 128 17.21 0.42 5.70
CA SER A 128 18.14 1.49 5.31
C SER A 128 18.21 2.60 6.36
N ALA A 129 19.35 3.28 6.46
CA ALA A 129 19.51 4.42 7.37
C ALA A 129 18.51 5.55 7.06
N ALA A 130 18.26 5.81 5.77
CA ALA A 130 17.30 6.83 5.34
C ALA A 130 15.86 6.48 5.77
N ALA A 131 15.41 5.24 5.59
CA ALA A 131 14.08 4.83 6.05
C ALA A 131 13.94 4.92 7.57
N ARG A 132 14.94 4.47 8.33
CA ARG A 132 14.90 4.55 9.80
C ARG A 132 14.83 5.98 10.32
N ALA A 133 15.43 6.93 9.61
CA ALA A 133 15.34 8.35 9.95
C ALA A 133 13.98 8.96 9.57
N ALA A 134 13.38 8.52 8.45
CA ALA A 134 12.11 9.06 7.95
C ALA A 134 10.86 8.45 8.60
N LEU A 135 10.88 7.17 8.97
CA LEU A 135 9.71 6.47 9.52
C LEU A 135 9.08 7.14 10.76
N PRO A 136 9.84 7.72 11.71
CA PRO A 136 9.25 8.45 12.84
C PRO A 136 8.49 9.73 12.45
N GLU A 137 8.64 10.22 11.21
CA GLU A 137 7.89 11.38 10.72
C GLU A 137 6.49 10.99 10.22
N LEU A 138 6.17 9.69 10.06
CA LEU A 138 4.87 9.13 9.65
C LEU A 138 4.07 8.59 10.85
#